data_AF-A0A0P0Z6T3-F1
#
_entry.id   AF-A0A0P0Z6T3-F1
#
_cell.length_a   1.000
_cell.length_b   1.000
_cell.length_c   1.000
_cell.angle_alpha   90.00
_cell.angle_beta   90.00
_cell.angle_gamma   90.00
#
_symmetry.space_group_name_H-M   'P 1'
#
loop_
_entity.id
_entity.type
_entity.pdbx_description
1 polymer ?
#
loop_
_entity_poly.entity_id
_entity_poly.type
_entity_poly.pdbx_seq_one_letter_code
_entity_poly.pdbx_strand_id
1 'polypeptide(L)' 'MTKGVMNAWEIEAGKMRRRDLTKEETAAIGEEMLKGTLVPDMDPRRRKNVIRTAIDSVRPGRKT' A
#
# COMPACT_ATOMS: atom_id res chain seq x y z
N MET A 1 3.04 -3.72 -17.92
CA MET A 1 4.17 -3.51 -16.97
C MET A 1 3.72 -3.33 -15.50
N THR A 2 2.52 -3.79 -15.09
CA THR A 2 1.93 -3.43 -13.78
C THR A 2 1.91 -4.54 -12.72
N LYS A 3 1.88 -5.83 -13.11
CA LYS A 3 1.75 -6.94 -12.13
C LYS A 3 2.94 -7.09 -11.18
N GLY A 4 4.17 -6.90 -11.66
CA GLY A 4 5.37 -7.09 -10.82
C GLY A 4 5.53 -6.03 -9.73
N VAL A 5 5.19 -4.77 -10.06
CA VAL A 5 5.29 -3.64 -9.14
C VAL A 5 4.20 -3.70 -8.07
N MET A 6 2.98 -4.07 -8.47
CA MET A 6 1.84 -4.23 -7.54
C MET A 6 2.11 -5.32 -6.50
N ASN A 7 2.62 -6.48 -6.91
CA ASN A 7 2.97 -7.57 -5.99
C ASN A 7 4.05 -7.16 -4.96
N ALA A 8 5.01 -6.31 -5.35
CA ALA A 8 6.05 -5.83 -4.42
C ALA A 8 5.46 -4.96 -3.31
N TRP A 9 4.48 -4.11 -3.64
CA TRP A 9 3.79 -3.26 -2.67
C TRP A 9 2.87 -4.04 -1.74
N GLU A 10 2.18 -5.06 -2.26
CA GLU A 10 1.36 -5.96 -1.45
C GLU A 10 2.21 -6.70 -0.40
N ILE A 11 3.39 -7.20 -0.79
CA ILE A 11 4.32 -7.84 0.15
C ILE A 11 4.83 -6.86 1.20
N GLU A 12 5.20 -5.63 0.80
CA GLU A 12 5.64 -4.59 1.73
C GLU A 12 4.53 -4.21 2.72
N ALA A 13 3.31 -4.02 2.22
CA ALA A 13 2.10 -3.75 3.00
C ALA A 13 1.75 -4.89 3.98
N GLY A 14 1.82 -6.15 3.54
CA GLY A 14 1.59 -7.32 4.41
C GLY A 14 2.62 -7.39 5.54
N LYS A 15 3.90 -7.12 5.27
CA LYS A 15 4.95 -7.00 6.30
C LYS A 15 4.65 -5.88 7.29
N MET A 16 4.12 -4.74 6.83
CA MET A 16 3.75 -3.62 7.70
C MET A 16 2.60 -3.96 8.65
N ARG A 17 1.59 -4.70 8.16
CA ARG A 17 0.42 -5.10 8.97
C ARG A 17 0.61 -6.40 9.74
N ARG A 18 1.70 -7.14 9.48
CA ARG A 18 2.00 -8.47 10.05
C ARG A 18 0.87 -9.49 9.80
N ARG A 19 0.16 -9.34 8.68
CA ARG A 19 -0.92 -10.21 8.22
C ARG A 19 -1.12 -10.03 6.72
N ASP A 20 -1.89 -10.94 6.13
CA ASP A 20 -2.33 -10.79 4.75
C ASP A 20 -3.30 -9.60 4.59
N LEU A 21 -3.22 -8.99 3.41
CA LEU A 21 -4.09 -7.89 3.01
C LEU A 21 -5.44 -8.42 2.55
N THR A 22 -6.50 -7.67 2.86
CA THR A 22 -7.81 -7.91 2.28
C THR A 22 -7.84 -7.39 0.84
N LYS A 23 -8.84 -7.85 0.07
CA LYS A 23 -9.06 -7.36 -1.31
C LYS A 23 -9.23 -5.84 -1.36
N GLU A 24 -9.87 -5.26 -0.35
CA GLU A 24 -10.09 -3.81 -0.23
C GLU A 24 -8.77 -3.07 0.02
N GLU A 25 -7.89 -3.61 0.88
CA GLU A 25 -6.57 -3.04 1.16
C GLU A 25 -5.67 -3.08 -0.08
N THR A 26 -5.70 -4.18 -0.82
CA THR A 26 -5.00 -4.29 -2.11
C THR A 26 -5.55 -3.31 -3.15
N ALA A 27 -6.87 -3.16 -3.23
CA ALA A 27 -7.50 -2.21 -4.15
C ALA A 27 -7.09 -0.76 -3.82
N ALA A 28 -7.07 -0.38 -2.54
CA ALA A 28 -6.65 0.95 -2.10
C ALA A 28 -5.20 1.27 -2.49
N ILE A 29 -4.28 0.30 -2.37
CA ILE A 29 -2.89 0.46 -2.83
C ILE A 29 -2.86 0.64 -4.36
N GLY A 30 -3.64 -0.15 -5.11
CA GLY A 30 -3.78 -0.03 -6.55
C GLY A 30 -4.32 1.33 -6.99
N GLU A 31 -5.29 1.89 -6.26
CA GLU A 31 -5.81 3.24 -6.52
C GLU A 31 -4.73 4.31 -6.36
N GLU A 32 -3.89 4.22 -5.32
CA GLU A 32 -2.78 5.18 -5.14
C GLU A 32 -1.73 5.08 -6.26
N MET A 33 -1.55 3.91 -6.86
CA MET A 33 -0.73 3.77 -8.07
C MET A 33 -1.38 4.45 -9.28
N LEU A 34 -2.70 4.26 -9.46
CA LEU A 34 -3.44 4.86 -10.58
C LEU A 34 -3.49 6.39 -10.48
N LYS A 35 -3.59 6.92 -9.25
CA LYS A 35 -3.51 8.37 -8.97
C LYS A 35 -2.11 8.95 -9.19
N GLY A 36 -1.08 8.11 -9.29
CA GLY A 36 0.31 8.53 -9.36
C GLY A 36 0.91 8.95 -8.01
N THR A 37 0.20 8.74 -6.90
CA THR A 37 0.71 8.99 -5.54
C THR A 37 1.75 7.95 -5.14
N LEU A 38 1.58 6.70 -5.60
CA LEU A 38 2.48 5.58 -5.35
C LEU A 38 3.24 5.24 -6.63
N VAL A 39 4.52 5.63 -6.69
CA VAL A 39 5.40 5.39 -7.85
C VAL A 39 6.63 4.56 -7.47
N PRO A 40 7.24 3.81 -8.42
CA PRO A 40 8.41 2.99 -8.14
C PRO A 40 9.64 3.78 -7.66
N ASP A 41 9.84 4.96 -8.24
CA ASP A 41 10.98 5.83 -7.97
C ASP A 41 10.63 6.90 -6.92
N MET A 42 10.24 6.44 -5.72
CA MET A 42 9.97 7.33 -4.59
C MET A 42 10.78 6.92 -3.36
N ASP A 43 11.04 7.91 -2.49
CA ASP A 43 11.74 7.68 -1.23
C ASP A 43 11.07 6.56 -0.40
N PRO A 44 11.83 5.59 0.15
CA PRO A 44 11.28 4.45 0.88
C PRO A 44 10.42 4.84 2.09
N ARG A 45 10.71 5.94 2.78
CA ARG A 45 9.88 6.39 3.91
C ARG A 45 8.56 6.96 3.41
N ARG A 46 8.59 7.79 2.36
CA ARG A 46 7.38 8.31 1.71
C ARG A 46 6.51 7.18 1.20
N ARG A 47 7.10 6.18 0.54
CA ARG A 47 6.39 4.98 0.05
C ARG A 47 5.62 4.28 1.15
N LYS A 48 6.29 3.97 2.26
CA LYS A 48 5.67 3.32 3.42
C LYS A 48 4.54 4.17 3.99
N ASN A 49 4.68 5.49 4.01
CA ASN A 49 3.61 6.37 4.48
C ASN A 49 2.39 6.32 3.55
N VAL A 50 2.58 6.39 2.23
CA VAL A 50 1.48 6.28 1.27
C VAL A 50 0.77 4.94 1.40
N ILE A 51 1.52 3.83 1.45
CA ILE A 51 0.96 2.49 1.66
C ILE A 51 0.18 2.42 2.98
N ARG A 52 0.72 2.98 4.07
CA ARG A 52 0.04 3.01 5.37
C ARG A 52 -1.27 3.77 5.28
N THR A 53 -1.25 4.97 4.71
CA THR A 53 -2.43 5.82 4.54
C THR A 53 -3.49 5.17 3.65
N ALA A 54 -3.08 4.49 2.57
CA ALA A 54 -3.99 3.75 1.69
C ALA A 54 -4.68 2.59 2.44
N ILE A 55 -3.96 1.87 3.28
CA ILE A 55 -4.57 0.80 4.08
C ILE A 55 -5.45 1.38 5.20
N ASP A 56 -5.00 2.45 5.87
CA ASP A 56 -5.76 3.08 6.96
C ASP A 56 -7.05 3.76 6.47
N SER A 57 -7.14 4.14 5.19
CA SER A 57 -8.36 4.75 4.63
C SER A 57 -9.52 3.75 4.52
N VAL A 58 -9.23 2.48 4.21
CA VAL A 58 -10.23 1.41 4.11
C VAL A 58 -10.37 0.63 5.41
N ARG A 59 -9.29 0.53 6.18
CA ARG A 59 -9.27 -0.15 7.48
C ARG A 59 -8.38 0.60 8.45
N PRO A 60 -8.90 1.63 9.13
CA PRO A 60 -8.12 2.37 10.10
C PRO A 60 -7.59 1.41 11.16
N GLY A 61 -6.26 1.39 11.31
CA GLY A 61 -5.63 0.68 12.41
C GLY A 61 -6.16 1.17 13.76
N ARG A 62 -5.96 0.37 14.80
CA ARG A 62 -6.24 0.79 16.19
C ARG A 62 -5.47 2.09 16.44
N LYS A 63 -6.18 3.21 16.62
CA LYS A 63 -5.57 4.46 17.10
C LYS A 63 -4.93 4.12 18.45
N THR A 64 -3.61 4.08 18.49
CA THR A 64 -2.85 4.15 19.74
C THR A 64 -2.85 5.58 20.22
#